data_AF-A0A3B8K9M7-F1
#
_entry.id   AF-A0A3B8K9M7-F1
#
_cell.length_a   1.000
_cell.length_b   1.000
_cell.length_c   1.000
_cell.angle_alpha   90.00
_cell.angle_beta   90.00
_cell.angle_gamma   90.00
#
_symmetry.space_group_name_H-M   'P 1'
#
loop_
_entity.id
_entity.type
_entity.pdbx_description
1 polymer ?
#
loop_
_entity_poly.entity_id
_entity_poly.type
_entity_poly.pdbx_seq_one_letter_code
_entity_poly.pdbx_strand_id
1 'polypeptide(L)'
;ALAGQLARLGGKLGLLYQDPAAMLGIGGVSDAEADGDADAAIETLIEKRRQARHDKDFQLSDKVRGQLEEMGIILEDRPDGSTLWRRR
;
A
#
# COMPACT_ATOMS: atom_id res chain seq x y z
N ALA A 1 -16.54 15.17 24.95
CA ALA A 1 -17.44 14.17 25.58
C ALA A 1 -17.84 13.05 24.62
N LEU A 2 -18.30 13.37 23.39
CA LEU A 2 -18.80 12.40 22.41
C LEU A 2 -17.78 11.36 21.94
N ALA A 3 -16.50 11.76 21.74
CA ALA A 3 -15.43 10.86 21.29
C ALA A 3 -15.18 9.69 22.26
N GLY A 4 -15.26 9.92 23.58
CA GLY A 4 -15.07 8.86 24.58
C GLY A 4 -16.23 7.87 24.66
N GLN A 5 -17.45 8.29 24.30
CA GLN A 5 -18.61 7.39 24.21
C GLN A 5 -18.55 6.52 22.96
N LEU A 6 -18.08 7.07 21.84
CA LEU A 6 -17.91 6.34 20.59
C LEU A 6 -16.81 5.26 20.71
N ALA A 7 -15.70 5.56 21.35
CA ALA A 7 -14.63 4.59 21.64
C ALA A 7 -15.12 3.44 22.54
N ARG A 8 -15.89 3.75 23.59
CA ARG A 8 -16.43 2.74 24.53
C ARG A 8 -17.42 1.79 23.87
N LEU A 9 -18.24 2.27 22.93
CA LEU A 9 -19.20 1.44 22.21
C LEU A 9 -18.54 0.64 21.09
N GLY A 10 -17.57 1.23 20.38
CA GLY A 10 -16.77 0.52 19.38
C GLY A 10 -16.07 -0.70 19.97
N GLY A 11 -15.41 -0.55 21.12
CA GLY A 11 -14.71 -1.65 21.79
C GLY A 11 -15.62 -2.83 22.21
N LYS A 12 -16.92 -2.60 22.43
CA LYS A 12 -17.90 -3.68 22.70
C LYS A 12 -18.40 -4.37 21.43
N LEU A 13 -18.39 -3.66 20.30
CA LEU A 13 -18.79 -4.18 19.00
C LEU A 13 -17.62 -4.81 18.22
N GLY A 14 -16.43 -4.89 18.82
CA GLY A 14 -15.21 -5.35 18.14
C GLY A 14 -14.67 -4.38 17.09
N LEU A 15 -15.15 -3.13 17.09
CA LEU A 15 -14.73 -2.07 16.18
C LEU A 15 -13.70 -1.18 16.90
N LEU A 16 -12.77 -0.57 16.16
CA LEU A 16 -11.70 0.32 16.69
C LEU A 16 -10.54 -0.37 17.44
N TYR A 17 -10.24 -1.65 17.14
CA TYR A 17 -9.04 -2.32 17.66
C TYR A 17 -7.73 -1.90 16.96
N GLN A 18 -7.84 -1.20 15.83
CA GLN A 18 -6.71 -0.70 15.07
C GLN A 18 -6.47 0.77 15.39
N ASP A 19 -5.21 1.19 15.26
CA ASP A 19 -4.80 2.59 15.43
C ASP A 19 -5.74 3.50 14.60
N PRO A 20 -6.38 4.53 15.20
CA PRO A 20 -7.24 5.44 14.46
C PRO A 20 -6.53 6.12 13.27
N ALA A 21 -5.20 6.27 13.31
CA ALA A 21 -4.42 6.73 12.15
C ALA A 21 -4.45 5.72 10.99
N ALA A 22 -4.37 4.42 11.30
CA ALA A 22 -4.48 3.34 10.33
C ALA A 22 -5.90 3.25 9.73
N MET A 23 -6.94 3.39 10.56
CA MET A 23 -8.33 3.38 10.10
C MET A 23 -8.70 4.61 9.24
N LEU A 24 -8.07 5.76 9.49
CA LEU A 24 -8.28 6.99 8.70
C LEU A 24 -7.40 7.04 7.44
N GLY A 25 -6.59 6.01 7.17
CA GLY A 25 -5.70 5.96 6.01
C GLY A 25 -4.59 7.02 6.03
N ILE A 26 -4.28 7.58 7.20
CA ILE A 26 -3.25 8.61 7.37
C ILE A 26 -1.94 7.88 7.70
N GLY A 27 -1.35 7.28 6.67
CA GLY A 27 -0.12 6.49 6.77
C GLY A 27 -0.38 5.08 6.29
N GLY A 28 0.06 4.80 5.06
CA GLY A 28 -0.26 3.59 4.30
C GLY A 28 -0.04 2.29 5.09
N VAL A 29 -1.12 1.74 5.60
CA VAL A 29 -1.24 0.35 6.01
C VAL A 29 -2.51 -0.15 5.37
N SER A 30 -2.35 -0.90 4.29
CA SER A 30 -3.40 -1.67 3.64
C SER A 30 -3.93 -2.74 4.60
N ASP A 31 -5.24 -2.94 4.56
CA ASP A 31 -5.99 -3.85 5.41
C ASP A 31 -5.37 -5.25 5.58
N ALA A 32 -5.19 -5.59 6.86
CA ALA A 32 -5.20 -6.90 7.49
C ALA A 32 -5.13 -8.19 6.63
N GLU A 33 -3.99 -8.88 6.80
CA GLU A 33 -3.89 -10.30 7.20
C GLU A 33 -4.23 -11.42 6.21
N ALA A 34 -4.53 -11.14 4.94
CA ALA A 34 -4.75 -12.20 3.94
C ALA A 34 -3.66 -12.35 2.86
N ASP A 35 -2.72 -11.40 2.72
CA ASP A 35 -1.98 -11.27 1.45
C ASP A 35 -0.48 -10.92 1.56
N GLY A 36 0.16 -11.25 2.68
CA GLY A 36 1.58 -10.92 2.93
C GLY A 36 2.56 -11.44 1.88
N ASP A 37 2.27 -12.58 1.25
CA ASP A 37 3.10 -13.14 0.16
C ASP A 37 2.93 -12.35 -1.16
N ALA A 38 1.71 -11.87 -1.44
CA ALA A 38 1.46 -11.02 -2.60
C ALA A 38 2.14 -9.67 -2.42
N ASP A 39 2.05 -9.06 -1.23
CA ASP A 39 2.69 -7.78 -0.91
C ASP A 39 4.22 -7.87 -1.04
N ALA A 40 4.84 -8.98 -0.63
CA ALA A 40 6.27 -9.21 -0.84
C ALA A 40 6.66 -9.33 -2.33
N ALA A 41 5.80 -9.98 -3.14
CA ALA A 41 6.01 -10.08 -4.58
C ALA A 41 5.89 -8.72 -5.28
N ILE A 42 4.95 -7.89 -4.83
CA ILE A 42 4.71 -6.53 -5.33
C ILE A 42 5.92 -5.65 -5.03
N GLU A 43 6.41 -5.66 -3.79
CA GLU A 43 7.57 -4.86 -3.40
C GLU A 43 8.82 -5.28 -4.18
N THR A 44 8.99 -6.58 -4.44
CA THR A 44 10.07 -7.10 -5.29
C THR A 44 9.98 -6.56 -6.73
N LEU A 45 8.77 -6.49 -7.29
CA LEU A 45 8.55 -5.90 -8.61
C LEU A 45 8.85 -4.40 -8.60
N ILE A 46 8.47 -3.68 -7.56
CA ILE A 46 8.74 -2.24 -7.43
C ILE A 46 10.24 -1.97 -7.35
N GLU A 47 11.00 -2.73 -6.56
CA GLU A 47 12.45 -2.58 -6.52
C GLU A 47 13.08 -2.94 -7.87
N LYS A 48 12.57 -3.98 -8.55
CA LYS A 48 13.03 -4.33 -9.90
C LYS A 48 12.79 -3.20 -10.91
N ARG A 49 11.65 -2.51 -10.82
CA ARG A 49 11.36 -1.31 -11.62
C ARG A 49 12.30 -0.16 -11.27
N ARG A 50 12.62 0.04 -9.99
CA ARG A 50 13.54 1.07 -9.52
C ARG A 50 14.95 0.82 -10.03
N GLN A 51 15.42 -0.42 -9.94
CA GLN A 51 16.70 -0.85 -10.48
C GLN A 51 16.74 -0.68 -12.00
N ALA A 52 15.69 -1.08 -12.71
CA ALA A 52 15.58 -0.87 -14.16
C ALA A 52 15.67 0.61 -14.55
N ARG A 53 15.02 1.51 -13.80
CA ARG A 53 15.16 2.96 -14.01
C ARG A 53 16.58 3.46 -13.73
N HIS A 54 17.22 2.97 -12.68
CA HIS A 54 18.61 3.30 -12.36
C HIS A 54 19.56 2.87 -13.49
N ASP A 55 19.36 1.65 -14.00
CA ASP A 55 20.17 1.07 -15.07
C ASP A 55 19.77 1.56 -16.46
N LYS A 56 18.80 2.49 -16.54
CA LYS A 56 18.21 3.07 -17.77
C LYS A 56 17.59 2.04 -18.71
N ASP A 57 17.18 0.90 -18.16
CA ASP A 57 16.41 -0.13 -18.85
C ASP A 57 14.90 0.22 -18.79
N PHE A 58 14.50 1.12 -19.68
CA PHE A 58 13.11 1.58 -19.77
C PHE A 58 12.16 0.46 -20.23
N GLN A 59 12.63 -0.50 -21.04
CA GLN A 59 11.81 -1.63 -21.49
C GLN A 59 11.41 -2.53 -20.33
N LEU A 60 12.37 -2.85 -19.45
CA LEU A 60 12.10 -3.66 -18.26
C LEU A 60 11.20 -2.90 -17.28
N SER A 61 11.43 -1.59 -17.10
CA SER A 61 10.58 -0.74 -16.25
C SER A 61 9.12 -0.75 -16.70
N ASP A 62 8.88 -0.61 -18.01
CA ASP A 62 7.53 -0.63 -18.58
C ASP A 62 6.87 -2.01 -18.48
N LYS A 63 7.65 -3.08 -18.69
CA LYS A 63 7.15 -4.45 -18.52
C LYS A 63 6.67 -4.70 -17.10
N VAL A 64 7.45 -4.27 -16.10
CA VAL A 64 7.08 -4.44 -14.68
C VAL A 64 5.87 -3.58 -14.32
N ARG A 65 5.76 -2.37 -14.86
CA ARG A 65 4.57 -1.53 -14.69
C ARG A 65 3.30 -2.23 -15.20
N GLY A 66 3.35 -2.83 -16.39
CA GLY A 66 2.23 -3.59 -16.93
C GLY A 66 1.83 -4.78 -16.05
N GLN A 67 2.80 -5.52 -15.50
CA GLN A 67 2.53 -6.61 -14.56
C GLN A 67 1.83 -6.13 -13.28
N LEU A 68 2.27 -5.00 -12.74
CA LEU A 68 1.65 -4.39 -11.56
C LEU A 68 0.23 -3.90 -11.88
N GLU A 69 0.00 -3.29 -13.04
CA GLU A 69 -1.34 -2.89 -13.49
C GLU A 69 -2.29 -4.09 -13.69
N GLU A 70 -1.81 -5.20 -14.25
CA GLU A 70 -2.57 -6.46 -14.39
C GLU A 70 -2.96 -7.06 -13.03
N MET A 71 -2.10 -6.90 -12.02
CA MET A 71 -2.40 -7.27 -10.64
C MET A 71 -3.35 -6.29 -9.93
N GLY A 72 -3.83 -5.25 -10.63
CA GLY A 72 -4.70 -4.22 -10.08
C GLY A 72 -3.96 -3.22 -9.19
N ILE A 73 -2.64 -3.08 -9.36
CA ILE A 73 -1.80 -2.20 -8.53
C ILE A 73 -1.47 -0.94 -9.30
N ILE A 74 -1.77 0.19 -8.68
CA ILE A 74 -1.51 1.52 -9.22
C ILE A 74 -0.29 2.08 -8.50
N LEU A 75 0.72 2.46 -9.29
CA LEU A 75 1.95 3.09 -8.81
C LEU A 75 1.84 4.60 -8.90
N GLU A 76 2.06 5.28 -7.79
CA GLU A 76 2.23 6.73 -7.69
C GLU A 76 3.70 7.04 -7.35
N ASP A 77 4.44 7.50 -8.36
CA ASP A 77 5.78 8.03 -8.15
C ASP A 77 5.67 9.43 -7.55
N ARG A 78 6.25 9.65 -6.36
CA ARG A 78 6.35 10.98 -5.77
C ARG A 78 7.65 11.68 -6.16
N PRO A 79 7.65 13.02 -6.22
CA PRO A 79 8.86 13.80 -6.49
C PRO A 79 9.95 13.68 -5.41
N ASP A 80 9.66 13.13 -4.22
CA ASP A 80 10.69 12.83 -3.21
C ASP A 80 11.52 11.58 -3.53
N GLY A 81 11.11 10.80 -4.55
CA GLY A 81 11.75 9.55 -4.94
C GLY A 81 11.07 8.29 -4.37
N SER A 82 10.12 8.44 -3.45
CA SER A 82 9.27 7.35 -2.98
C SER A 82 8.25 6.92 -4.04
N THR A 83 8.04 5.61 -4.16
CA THR A 83 6.96 5.02 -4.96
C THR A 83 5.91 4.54 -3.98
N LEU A 84 4.75 5.18 -3.96
CA LEU A 84 3.59 4.60 -3.28
C LEU A 84 2.84 3.73 -4.27
N TRP A 85 2.24 2.68 -3.75
CA TRP A 85 1.37 1.83 -4.53
C TRP A 85 0.08 1.58 -3.77
N ARG A 86 -1.00 1.43 -4.52
CA ARG A 86 -2.31 1.09 -3.99
C ARG A 86 -2.93 -0.01 -4.83
N ARG A 87 -3.65 -0.92 -4.17
CA ARG A 87 -4.51 -1.88 -4.86
C ARG A 87 -5.82 -1.21 -5.25
N ARG A 88 -6.27 -1.45 -6.48
CA ARG A 88 -7.55 -0.96 -7.01
C ARG A 88 -8.72 -1.78 -6.47
#